data_AF-A0A450Y2Q7-F1
#
_entry.id   AF-A0A450Y2Q7-F1
#
_cell.length_a   1.000
_cell.length_b   1.000
_cell.length_c   1.000
_cell.angle_alpha   90.00
_cell.angle_beta   90.00
_cell.angle_gamma   90.00
#
_symmetry.space_group_name_H-M   'P 1'
#
loop_
_entity.id
_entity.type
_entity.pdbx_description
1 polymer ?
#
loop_
_entity_poly.entity_id
_entity_poly.type
_entity_poly.pdbx_seq_one_letter_code
_entity_poly.pdbx_strand_id
1 'polypeptide(L)'
;MQKSRLLMLCLCLLAFSSFAAEQVKYRMLLQVSEDSVDKLNLALNNAYNAQMAFGPENMEVEIVVFGAGVNTLKYYAPIPIAHKVKEAKYAGVRIVACEIAMRTHKLRPSDMLPEVRYVESGVAELVEKQTEGWSYVHSDNVQIHKPLHRLRFQKALRRGRQQGSPGRLPESIAARASPNCPTAVP
;
A
#
# COMPACT_ATOMS: atom_id res chain seq x y z
N MET A 1 -20.90 3.62 -66.70
CA MET A 1 -21.09 4.32 -65.40
C MET A 1 -21.37 3.38 -64.20
N GLN A 2 -21.80 2.13 -64.41
CA GLN A 2 -22.18 1.19 -63.34
C GLN A 2 -20.97 0.59 -62.58
N LYS A 3 -19.84 0.34 -63.25
CA LYS A 3 -18.61 -0.23 -62.66
C LYS A 3 -17.90 0.74 -61.69
N SER A 4 -18.03 2.05 -61.92
CA SER A 4 -17.45 3.09 -61.06
C SER A 4 -18.22 3.28 -59.74
N ARG A 5 -19.54 3.03 -59.74
CA ARG A 5 -20.35 3.01 -58.51
C ARG A 5 -20.09 1.77 -57.65
N LEU A 6 -19.77 0.63 -58.29
CA LEU A 6 -19.42 -0.61 -57.58
C LEU A 6 -18.03 -0.52 -56.90
N LEU A 7 -17.07 0.19 -57.53
CA LEU A 7 -15.74 0.41 -56.95
C LEU A 7 -15.78 1.37 -55.75
N MET A 8 -16.68 2.36 -55.76
CA MET A 8 -16.83 3.33 -54.67
C MET A 8 -17.51 2.73 -53.43
N LEU A 9 -18.38 1.72 -53.60
CA LEU A 9 -19.05 1.05 -52.49
C LEU A 9 -18.12 0.09 -51.72
N CYS A 10 -17.16 -0.56 -52.40
CA CYS A 10 -16.14 -1.38 -51.74
C CYS A 10 -15.11 -0.56 -50.96
N LEU A 11 -14.84 0.68 -51.38
CA LEU A 11 -13.87 1.55 -50.68
C LEU A 11 -14.43 2.10 -49.35
N CYS A 12 -15.75 2.23 -49.21
CA CYS A 12 -16.38 2.63 -47.94
C CYS A 12 -16.39 1.50 -46.88
N LEU A 13 -16.35 0.23 -47.29
CA LEU A 13 -16.41 -0.91 -46.37
C LEU A 13 -15.07 -1.23 -45.68
N LEU A 14 -13.95 -0.69 -46.18
CA LEU A 14 -12.61 -0.91 -45.62
C LEU A 14 -12.21 0.12 -44.54
N ALA A 15 -12.99 1.17 -44.33
CA ALA A 15 -12.68 2.24 -43.36
C ALA A 15 -13.20 1.97 -41.94
N PHE A 16 -13.94 0.89 -41.70
CA PHE A 16 -14.39 0.46 -40.37
C PHE A 16 -13.40 -0.53 -39.72
N SER A 17 -12.10 -0.30 -39.90
CA SER A 17 -11.10 -0.96 -39.07
C SER A 17 -11.28 -0.41 -37.65
N SER A 18 -12.07 -1.11 -36.84
CA SER A 18 -12.16 -0.87 -35.41
C SER A 18 -10.75 -0.79 -34.87
N PHE A 19 -10.33 0.39 -34.44
CA PHE A 19 -9.38 0.49 -33.35
C PHE A 19 -10.06 -0.24 -32.20
N ALA A 20 -9.69 -1.51 -32.00
CA ALA A 20 -9.83 -2.15 -30.71
C ALA A 20 -8.88 -1.38 -29.79
N ALA A 21 -9.35 -0.21 -29.35
CA ALA A 21 -8.75 0.50 -28.24
C ALA A 21 -8.73 -0.52 -27.10
N GLU A 22 -7.53 -0.87 -26.66
CA GLU A 22 -7.33 -1.67 -25.48
C GLU A 22 -8.10 -0.99 -24.34
N GLN A 23 -9.26 -1.55 -23.99
CA GLN A 23 -10.11 -0.95 -22.98
C GLN A 23 -9.50 -1.31 -21.64
N VAL A 24 -8.93 -0.32 -20.96
CA VAL A 24 -8.58 -0.42 -19.54
C VAL A 24 -9.79 -0.95 -18.78
N LYS A 25 -9.67 -2.17 -18.24
CA LYS A 25 -10.76 -2.83 -17.53
C LYS A 25 -10.82 -2.43 -16.06
N TYR A 26 -9.68 -2.08 -15.47
CA TYR A 26 -9.58 -1.82 -14.03
C TYR A 26 -9.09 -0.39 -13.76
N ARG A 27 -9.69 0.25 -12.77
CA ARG A 27 -9.29 1.58 -12.31
C ARG A 27 -9.20 1.57 -10.80
N MET A 28 -8.02 1.85 -10.27
CA MET A 28 -7.76 1.79 -8.83
C MET A 28 -7.26 3.13 -8.31
N LEU A 29 -7.89 3.55 -7.23
CA LEU A 29 -7.62 4.80 -6.56
C LEU A 29 -7.13 4.51 -5.15
N LEU A 30 -5.94 5.00 -4.84
CA LEU A 30 -5.30 4.86 -3.53
C LEU A 30 -5.22 6.24 -2.89
N GLN A 31 -5.35 6.28 -1.57
CA GLN A 31 -5.02 7.49 -0.80
C GLN A 31 -3.80 7.33 0.09
N VAL A 32 -3.14 8.45 0.36
CA VAL A 32 -2.15 8.60 1.44
C VAL A 32 -2.40 9.94 2.13
N SER A 33 -2.75 9.91 3.41
CA SER A 33 -3.14 11.12 4.17
C SER A 33 -2.17 11.51 5.29
N GLU A 34 -1.31 10.59 5.72
CA GLU A 34 -0.40 10.75 6.86
C GLU A 34 1.04 10.98 6.42
N ASP A 35 1.81 11.75 7.21
CA ASP A 35 3.25 11.94 7.02
C ASP A 35 4.03 10.68 7.43
N SER A 36 3.86 9.63 6.63
CA SER A 36 4.46 8.32 6.83
C SER A 36 4.96 7.77 5.50
N VAL A 37 6.27 7.68 5.37
CA VAL A 37 6.90 7.07 4.19
C VAL A 37 6.55 5.59 4.09
N ASP A 38 6.29 4.91 5.20
CA ASP A 38 5.83 3.51 5.20
C ASP A 38 4.45 3.36 4.56
N LYS A 39 3.53 4.31 4.81
CA LYS A 39 2.20 4.32 4.19
C LYS A 39 2.25 4.64 2.71
N LEU A 40 3.07 5.61 2.31
CA LEU A 40 3.33 5.87 0.89
C LEU A 40 3.94 4.63 0.21
N ASN A 41 4.93 4.00 0.83
CA ASN A 41 5.56 2.79 0.32
C ASN A 41 4.56 1.62 0.20
N LEU A 42 3.65 1.46 1.16
CA LEU A 42 2.58 0.48 1.09
C LEU A 42 1.64 0.75 -0.09
N ALA A 43 1.23 2.01 -0.31
CA ALA A 43 0.42 2.39 -1.47
C ALA A 43 1.13 2.09 -2.80
N LEU A 44 2.42 2.41 -2.90
CA LEU A 44 3.24 2.10 -4.08
C LEU A 44 3.35 0.59 -4.33
N ASN A 45 3.54 -0.21 -3.27
CA ASN A 45 3.57 -1.66 -3.39
C ASN A 45 2.21 -2.24 -3.78
N ASN A 46 1.10 -1.68 -3.26
CA ASN A 46 -0.25 -2.10 -3.62
C ASN A 46 -0.55 -1.80 -5.09
N ALA A 47 -0.11 -0.65 -5.59
CA ALA A 47 -0.20 -0.31 -7.02
C ALA A 47 0.56 -1.33 -7.88
N TYR A 48 1.82 -1.61 -7.53
CA TYR A 48 2.62 -2.62 -8.22
C TYR A 48 1.97 -4.01 -8.22
N ASN A 49 1.50 -4.47 -7.05
CA ASN A 49 0.87 -5.78 -6.91
C ASN A 49 -0.42 -5.88 -7.75
N ALA A 50 -1.22 -4.81 -7.79
CA ALA A 50 -2.43 -4.78 -8.60
C ALA A 50 -2.10 -4.84 -10.11
N GLN A 51 -1.10 -4.08 -10.57
CA GLN A 51 -0.63 -4.15 -11.95
C GLN A 51 -0.12 -5.55 -12.32
N MET A 52 0.63 -6.21 -11.42
CA MET A 52 1.10 -7.58 -11.63
C MET A 52 -0.06 -8.60 -11.71
N ALA A 53 -1.17 -8.36 -11.01
CA ALA A 53 -2.32 -9.25 -11.01
C ALA A 53 -3.24 -9.05 -12.21
N PHE A 54 -3.42 -7.81 -12.67
CA PHE A 54 -4.42 -7.45 -13.68
C PHE A 54 -3.84 -7.14 -15.07
N GLY A 55 -2.51 -6.97 -15.17
CA GLY A 55 -1.82 -6.46 -16.35
C GLY A 55 -1.70 -4.94 -16.29
N PRO A 56 -0.49 -4.34 -16.37
CA PRO A 56 -0.30 -2.89 -16.30
C PRO A 56 -1.01 -2.14 -17.45
N GLU A 57 -1.14 -2.78 -18.62
CA GLU A 57 -1.86 -2.25 -19.79
C GLU A 57 -3.38 -2.24 -19.62
N ASN A 58 -3.90 -3.11 -18.77
CA ASN A 58 -5.33 -3.29 -18.54
C ASN A 58 -5.86 -2.53 -17.30
N MET A 59 -4.99 -1.72 -16.68
CA MET A 59 -5.30 -1.06 -15.42
C MET A 59 -4.75 0.36 -15.34
N GLU A 60 -5.60 1.29 -14.92
CA GLU A 60 -5.15 2.61 -14.49
C GLU A 60 -5.05 2.66 -12.95
N VAL A 61 -3.95 3.24 -12.46
CA VAL A 61 -3.72 3.42 -11.02
C VAL A 61 -3.40 4.87 -10.71
N GLU A 62 -4.05 5.40 -9.69
CA GLU A 62 -3.78 6.73 -9.17
C GLU A 62 -3.64 6.72 -7.65
N ILE A 63 -2.60 7.38 -7.14
CA ILE A 63 -2.32 7.58 -5.73
C ILE A 63 -2.50 9.06 -5.43
N VAL A 64 -3.53 9.41 -4.68
CA VAL A 64 -3.81 10.77 -4.23
C VAL A 64 -3.23 10.98 -2.84
N VAL A 65 -2.29 11.91 -2.74
CA VAL A 65 -1.57 12.27 -1.52
C VAL A 65 -2.06 13.63 -1.03
N PHE A 66 -2.62 13.66 0.18
CA PHE A 66 -3.17 14.87 0.78
C PHE A 66 -2.87 14.92 2.29
N GLY A 67 -3.38 15.94 2.98
CA GLY A 67 -3.13 16.13 4.40
C GLY A 67 -1.64 16.22 4.71
N ALA A 68 -1.20 15.56 5.79
CA ALA A 68 0.21 15.53 6.17
C ALA A 68 1.06 14.70 5.21
N GLY A 69 0.44 13.79 4.43
CA GLY A 69 1.11 12.91 3.50
C GLY A 69 1.91 13.61 2.41
N VAL A 70 1.59 14.86 2.05
CA VAL A 70 2.37 15.63 1.06
C VAL A 70 3.83 15.83 1.47
N ASN A 71 4.14 15.76 2.77
CA ASN A 71 5.52 15.82 3.27
C ASN A 71 6.37 14.62 2.84
N THR A 72 5.75 13.49 2.55
CA THR A 72 6.46 12.29 2.08
C THR A 72 6.97 12.41 0.64
N LEU A 73 6.44 13.38 -0.12
CA LEU A 73 6.75 13.60 -1.54
C LEU A 73 7.82 14.70 -1.78
N LYS A 74 8.44 15.22 -0.72
CA LYS A 74 9.53 16.20 -0.83
C LYS A 74 10.76 15.55 -1.43
N TYR A 75 11.50 16.25 -2.32
CA TYR A 75 12.75 15.69 -2.86
C TYR A 75 13.84 15.51 -1.79
N TYR A 76 13.70 16.24 -0.67
CA TYR A 76 14.59 16.21 0.49
C TYR A 76 13.94 15.52 1.72
N ALA A 77 12.97 14.63 1.51
CA ALA A 77 12.39 13.86 2.61
C ALA A 77 13.47 13.06 3.36
N PRO A 78 13.39 12.93 4.71
CA PRO A 78 14.43 12.26 5.51
C PRO A 78 14.64 10.78 5.14
N ILE A 79 13.58 10.12 4.69
CA ILE A 79 13.61 8.72 4.25
C ILE A 79 13.48 8.73 2.72
N PRO A 80 14.49 8.23 1.98
CA PRO A 80 14.49 8.31 0.52
C PRO A 80 13.43 7.38 -0.08
N ILE A 81 12.35 7.96 -0.63
CA ILE A 81 11.31 7.25 -1.40
C ILE A 81 11.33 7.60 -2.90
N ALA A 82 12.17 8.57 -3.29
CA ALA A 82 12.24 9.13 -4.64
C ALA A 82 12.36 8.07 -5.74
N HIS A 83 13.22 7.05 -5.54
CA HIS A 83 13.40 5.98 -6.50
C HIS A 83 12.10 5.22 -6.78
N LYS A 84 11.35 4.87 -5.73
CA LYS A 84 10.09 4.13 -5.88
C LYS A 84 8.99 4.96 -6.51
N VAL A 85 8.90 6.24 -6.16
CA VAL A 85 7.98 7.19 -6.81
C VAL A 85 8.30 7.28 -8.31
N LYS A 86 9.59 7.36 -8.65
CA LYS A 86 10.06 7.37 -10.03
C LYS A 86 9.73 6.09 -10.79
N GLU A 87 10.04 4.92 -10.22
CA GLU A 87 9.69 3.62 -10.79
C GLU A 87 8.18 3.48 -11.02
N ALA A 88 7.36 3.84 -10.03
CA ALA A 88 5.91 3.78 -10.13
C ALA A 88 5.38 4.68 -11.26
N LYS A 89 5.90 5.90 -11.41
CA LYS A 89 5.57 6.76 -12.57
C LYS A 89 5.90 6.08 -13.90
N TYR A 90 7.09 5.48 -14.03
CA TYR A 90 7.47 4.79 -15.27
C TYR A 90 6.65 3.52 -15.52
N ALA A 91 6.13 2.89 -14.46
CA ALA A 91 5.17 1.80 -14.55
C ALA A 91 3.73 2.27 -14.83
N GLY A 92 3.49 3.57 -15.05
CA GLY A 92 2.17 4.11 -15.40
C GLY A 92 1.29 4.51 -14.21
N VAL A 93 1.80 4.44 -12.97
CA VAL A 93 1.08 4.90 -11.78
C VAL A 93 1.10 6.43 -11.72
N ARG A 94 -0.07 7.03 -11.55
CA ARG A 94 -0.20 8.49 -11.37
C ARG A 94 -0.09 8.83 -9.89
N ILE A 95 0.84 9.71 -9.53
CA ILE A 95 1.05 10.15 -8.15
C ILE A 95 0.69 11.63 -8.10
N VAL A 96 -0.33 11.97 -7.32
CA VAL A 96 -0.98 13.26 -7.35
C VAL A 96 -0.97 13.88 -5.96
N ALA A 97 -0.51 15.13 -5.83
CA ALA A 97 -0.47 15.88 -4.59
C ALA A 97 -1.58 16.94 -4.54
N CYS A 98 -2.24 17.05 -3.39
CA CYS A 98 -3.24 18.07 -3.10
C CYS A 98 -2.60 19.44 -2.85
N GLU A 99 -2.92 20.43 -3.69
CA GLU A 99 -2.35 21.78 -3.56
C GLU A 99 -2.83 22.52 -2.31
N ILE A 100 -4.08 22.33 -1.87
CA ILE A 100 -4.57 22.89 -0.60
C ILE A 100 -3.72 22.38 0.57
N ALA A 101 -3.37 21.09 0.57
CA ALA A 101 -2.51 20.50 1.59
C ALA A 101 -1.08 21.05 1.49
N MET A 102 -0.53 21.17 0.28
CA MET A 102 0.78 21.79 0.07
C MET A 102 0.84 23.21 0.62
N ARG A 103 -0.17 24.05 0.36
CA ARG A 103 -0.26 25.41 0.91
C ARG A 103 -0.27 25.41 2.44
N THR A 104 -1.05 24.51 3.05
CA THR A 104 -1.10 24.32 4.51
C THR A 104 0.28 23.96 5.09
N HIS A 105 1.03 23.11 4.39
CA HIS A 105 2.37 22.67 4.78
C HIS A 105 3.50 23.59 4.27
N LYS A 106 3.18 24.74 3.66
CA LYS A 106 4.14 25.70 3.08
C LYS A 106 5.08 25.08 2.05
N LEU A 107 4.58 24.14 1.26
CA LEU A 107 5.30 23.47 0.18
C LEU A 107 4.97 24.11 -1.16
N ARG A 108 5.97 24.21 -2.02
CA ARG A 108 5.85 24.66 -3.41
C ARG A 108 6.17 23.49 -4.35
N PRO A 109 5.75 23.51 -5.62
CA PRO A 109 6.13 22.49 -6.59
C PRO A 109 7.65 22.26 -6.70
N SER A 110 8.48 23.29 -6.49
CA SER A 110 9.94 23.18 -6.46
C SER A 110 10.49 22.33 -5.32
N ASP A 111 9.70 22.12 -4.27
CA ASP A 111 10.07 21.37 -3.07
C ASP A 111 9.71 19.87 -3.21
N MET A 112 9.02 19.50 -4.30
CA MET A 112 8.45 18.17 -4.53
C MET A 112 9.29 17.35 -5.52
N LEU A 113 9.07 16.03 -5.50
CA LEU A 113 9.62 15.13 -6.52
C LEU A 113 9.07 15.48 -7.93
N PRO A 114 9.91 15.44 -8.98
CA PRO A 114 9.51 15.84 -10.34
C PRO A 114 8.50 14.89 -10.99
N GLU A 115 8.25 13.74 -10.37
CA GLU A 115 7.26 12.76 -10.82
C GLU A 115 5.84 13.05 -10.36
N VAL A 116 5.67 13.96 -9.40
CA VAL A 116 4.40 14.29 -8.77
C VAL A 116 3.59 15.23 -9.67
N ARG A 117 2.30 14.92 -9.82
CA ARG A 117 1.28 15.79 -10.43
C ARG A 117 0.50 16.52 -9.35
N TYR A 118 -0.28 17.51 -9.73
CA TYR A 118 -1.01 18.37 -8.79
C TYR A 118 -2.49 18.42 -9.13
N VAL A 119 -3.32 18.44 -8.09
CA VAL A 119 -4.75 18.71 -8.15
C VAL A 119 -5.09 19.71 -7.06
N GLU A 120 -6.08 20.56 -7.30
CA GLU A 120 -6.46 21.60 -6.36
C GLU A 120 -6.85 21.00 -5.00
N SER A 121 -7.73 19.99 -5.01
CA SER A 121 -8.22 19.28 -3.82
C SER A 121 -8.12 17.78 -4.00
N GLY A 122 -7.27 17.12 -3.19
CA GLY A 122 -7.15 15.66 -3.20
C GLY A 122 -8.44 14.94 -2.79
N VAL A 123 -9.23 15.51 -1.87
CA VAL A 123 -10.52 14.89 -1.50
C VAL A 123 -11.53 15.00 -2.63
N ALA A 124 -11.54 16.13 -3.37
CA ALA A 124 -12.41 16.27 -4.54
C ALA A 124 -12.01 15.27 -5.63
N GLU A 125 -10.71 15.13 -5.93
CA GLU A 125 -10.19 14.11 -6.86
C GLU A 125 -10.68 12.71 -6.47
N LEU A 126 -10.62 12.36 -5.18
CA LEU A 126 -11.11 11.07 -4.69
C LEU A 126 -12.61 10.86 -4.95
N VAL A 127 -13.43 11.89 -4.76
CA VAL A 127 -14.88 11.84 -4.97
C VAL A 127 -15.20 11.74 -6.46
N GLU A 128 -14.55 12.55 -7.29
CA GLU A 128 -14.76 12.58 -8.74
C GLU A 128 -14.37 11.24 -9.38
N LYS A 129 -13.18 10.71 -9.07
CA LYS A 129 -12.73 9.41 -9.55
C LYS A 129 -13.65 8.27 -9.12
N GLN A 130 -14.09 8.25 -7.86
CA GLN A 130 -15.06 7.24 -7.43
C GLN A 130 -16.39 7.34 -8.21
N THR A 131 -16.85 8.56 -8.51
CA THR A 131 -18.05 8.80 -9.33
C THR A 131 -17.86 8.32 -10.78
N GLU A 132 -16.63 8.43 -11.31
CA GLU A 132 -16.23 7.85 -12.60
C GLU A 132 -16.08 6.32 -12.59
N GLY A 133 -16.38 5.65 -11.47
CA GLY A 133 -16.35 4.19 -11.34
C GLY A 133 -14.99 3.62 -10.91
N TRP A 134 -14.10 4.43 -10.34
CA TRP A 134 -12.83 3.96 -9.81
C TRP A 134 -13.02 3.15 -8.52
N SER A 135 -12.29 2.05 -8.40
CA SER A 135 -12.23 1.27 -7.17
C SER A 135 -11.34 1.97 -6.16
N TYR A 136 -11.95 2.48 -5.08
CA TYR A 136 -11.20 3.10 -3.99
C TYR A 136 -10.64 2.06 -3.02
N VAL A 137 -9.34 2.10 -2.78
CA VAL A 137 -8.60 1.20 -1.89
C VAL A 137 -7.92 2.03 -0.81
N HIS A 138 -8.33 1.81 0.43
CA HIS A 138 -7.75 2.49 1.58
C HIS A 138 -6.59 1.67 2.17
N SER A 139 -5.36 2.13 1.98
CA SER A 139 -4.14 1.40 2.40
C SER A 139 -3.71 1.70 3.85
N ASP A 140 -4.38 2.63 4.55
CA ASP A 140 -3.92 3.09 5.88
C ASP A 140 -4.30 2.15 7.04
N ASN A 141 -4.98 1.03 6.78
CA ASN A 141 -5.47 0.10 7.82
C ASN A 141 -4.53 -1.09 8.09
N VAL A 142 -3.21 -0.87 8.07
CA VAL A 142 -2.30 -1.74 8.82
C VAL A 142 -2.25 -1.20 10.24
N GLN A 143 -3.25 -1.56 11.04
CA GLN A 143 -3.05 -1.62 12.48
C GLN A 143 -1.95 -2.66 12.71
N ILE A 144 -0.68 -2.22 12.73
CA ILE A 144 0.38 -2.93 13.43
C ILE A 144 -0.06 -2.93 14.89
N HIS A 145 -0.95 -3.87 15.24
CA HIS A 145 -1.11 -4.29 16.62
C HIS A 145 0.26 -4.86 16.98
N LYS A 146 1.18 -4.02 17.48
CA LYS A 146 2.31 -4.52 18.27
C LYS A 146 1.64 -5.42 19.31
N PRO A 147 1.93 -6.73 19.35
CA PRO A 147 1.31 -7.58 20.35
C PRO A 147 1.71 -7.02 21.72
N LEU A 148 0.74 -6.41 22.40
CA LEU A 148 0.87 -5.89 23.76
C LEU A 148 0.89 -7.06 24.75
N HIS A 149 1.70 -8.09 24.48
CA HIS A 149 1.84 -9.28 25.32
C HIS A 149 3.28 -9.61 25.69
N ARG A 150 4.29 -8.94 25.12
CA ARG A 150 5.70 -9.23 25.46
C ARG A 150 6.25 -8.50 26.69
N LEU A 151 5.59 -7.45 27.18
CA LEU A 151 6.01 -6.78 28.42
C LEU A 151 5.56 -7.52 29.70
N ARG A 152 4.49 -8.31 29.65
CA ARG A 152 4.04 -9.09 30.81
C ARG A 152 4.89 -10.34 31.04
N PHE A 153 5.39 -10.97 29.97
CA PHE A 153 6.21 -12.19 30.08
C PHE A 153 7.63 -11.92 30.62
N GLN A 154 8.28 -10.83 30.19
CA GLN A 154 9.61 -10.47 30.73
C GLN A 154 9.56 -10.03 32.20
N LYS A 155 8.47 -9.37 32.63
CA LYS A 155 8.30 -8.97 34.04
C LYS A 155 7.97 -10.18 34.94
N ALA A 156 7.31 -11.21 34.41
CA ALA A 156 7.09 -12.48 35.11
C ALA A 156 8.39 -13.30 35.25
N LEU A 157 9.20 -13.40 34.18
CA LEU A 157 10.48 -14.13 34.23
C LEU A 157 11.53 -13.46 35.12
N ARG A 158 11.56 -12.12 35.18
CA ARG A 158 12.44 -11.40 36.12
C ARG A 158 11.99 -11.55 37.58
N ARG A 159 10.69 -11.66 37.85
CA ARG A 159 10.15 -11.91 39.20
C ARG A 159 10.37 -13.35 39.67
N GLY A 160 10.25 -14.34 38.78
CA GLY A 160 10.55 -15.74 39.09
C GLY A 160 12.04 -16.01 39.37
N ARG A 161 12.96 -15.24 38.76
CA ARG A 161 14.41 -15.39 39.00
C ARG A 161 14.90 -14.74 40.29
N GLN A 162 14.17 -13.79 40.88
CA GLN A 162 14.55 -13.17 42.16
C GLN A 162 13.98 -13.86 43.40
N GLN A 163 13.05 -14.82 43.24
CA GLN A 163 12.47 -15.58 44.37
C GLN A 163 13.12 -16.96 44.59
N GLY A 164 14.12 -17.34 43.79
CA GLY A 164 14.92 -18.55 44.02
C GLY A 164 16.23 -18.23 44.74
N SER A 165 16.20 -18.03 46.05
CA SER A 165 17.39 -18.10 46.90
C SER A 165 17.55 -19.55 47.41
N PRO A 166 18.76 -20.13 47.49
CA PRO A 166 18.96 -21.52 47.92
C PRO A 166 18.75 -21.63 49.44
N GLY A 167 17.50 -21.87 49.84
CA GLY A 167 17.12 -22.19 51.20
C GLY A 167 17.34 -23.67 51.52
N ARG A 168 18.36 -23.92 52.33
CA ARG A 168 18.59 -25.07 53.23
C ARG A 168 17.42 -26.08 53.34
N LEU A 169 17.66 -27.32 52.91
CA LEU A 169 16.79 -28.47 53.19
C LEU A 169 16.74 -28.73 54.71
N PRO A 170 15.55 -28.85 55.33
CA PRO A 170 15.44 -29.55 56.60
C PRO A 170 15.34 -31.06 56.35
N GLU A 171 16.25 -31.81 56.97
CA GLU A 171 16.13 -33.25 57.17
C GLU A 171 14.87 -33.56 57.98
N SER A 172 13.88 -34.17 57.35
CA SER A 172 12.99 -35.17 57.95
C SER A 172 11.92 -35.56 56.95
N ILE A 173 11.51 -36.83 57.04
CA ILE A 173 10.50 -37.51 56.21
C ILE A 173 11.10 -38.17 54.97
N ALA A 174 11.84 -39.25 55.25
CA ALA A 174 11.87 -40.43 54.42
C ALA A 174 10.47 -41.05 54.27
N ALA A 175 10.31 -41.84 53.19
CA ALA A 175 9.28 -42.83 52.92
C ALA A 175 7.98 -42.35 52.24
N ARG A 176 7.88 -42.53 50.92
CA ARG A 176 7.35 -43.76 50.30
C ARG A 176 7.38 -43.62 48.78
N ALA A 177 8.11 -44.52 48.13
CA ALA A 177 8.00 -44.76 46.71
C ALA A 177 6.62 -45.37 46.41
N SER A 178 5.97 -44.93 45.33
CA SER A 178 4.90 -45.67 44.68
C SER A 178 5.31 -45.91 43.22
N PRO A 179 5.41 -47.17 42.78
CA PRO A 179 5.74 -47.50 41.41
C PRO A 179 4.45 -47.48 40.60
N ASN A 180 4.43 -46.74 39.48
CA ASN A 180 3.71 -47.05 38.25
C ASN A 180 3.48 -45.76 37.46
N CYS A 181 4.43 -45.44 36.57
CA CYS A 181 4.16 -44.61 35.41
C CYS A 181 4.64 -45.41 34.19
N PRO A 182 3.73 -45.94 33.35
CA PRO A 182 4.12 -46.67 32.17
C PRO A 182 4.67 -45.73 31.10
N THR A 183 5.69 -46.25 30.44
CA THR A 183 6.55 -45.66 29.44
C THR A 183 5.83 -45.19 28.17
N ALA A 184 6.34 -44.09 27.63
CA ALA A 184 6.08 -43.58 26.29
C ALA A 184 6.50 -44.57 25.18
N VAL A 185 5.78 -44.52 24.06
CA VAL A 185 6.09 -45.17 22.76
C VAL A 185 5.40 -44.35 21.65
N PRO A 186 5.93 -44.30 20.43
CA PRO A 186 7.29 -43.97 19.98
C PRO A 186 7.40 -42.57 19.36
#